data_AF-A0A2N6EWI8-F1
#
_entry.id   AF-A0A2N6EWI8-F1
#
_cell.length_a   1.000
_cell.length_b   1.000
_cell.length_c   1.000
_cell.angle_alpha   90.00
_cell.angle_beta   90.00
_cell.angle_gamma   90.00
#
_symmetry.space_group_name_H-M   'P 1'
#
loop_
_entity.id
_entity.type
_entity.pdbx_description
1 polymer ?
#
loop_
_entity_poly.entity_id
_entity_poly.type
_entity_poly.pdbx_seq_one_letter_code
_entity_poly.pdbx_strand_id
1 'polypeptide(L)'
;MLILFDVQEFYYLPQYLPVARMLRERGCECRLVVYRNRDFRALYEQAIAAEGLPVHWVDNSEEALAYYLQQSADWVVFGNRFAQVEQLHRVSRSAQLGHGVGPKRSYYTKSSIPMTVRFVEG
;
A
#
# COMPACT_ATOMS: atom_id res chain seq x y z
N MET A 1 -8.69 6.37 12.87
CA MET A 1 -8.22 5.15 12.18
C MET A 1 -7.04 5.54 11.31
N LEU A 2 -5.89 4.88 11.49
CA LEU A 2 -4.68 5.08 10.70
C LEU A 2 -4.60 4.03 9.60
N ILE A 3 -4.39 4.47 8.37
CA ILE A 3 -4.30 3.64 7.17
C ILE A 3 -3.00 3.96 6.44
N LEU A 4 -2.20 2.94 6.19
CA LEU A 4 -0.96 3.04 5.45
C LEU A 4 -1.16 2.47 4.04
N PHE A 5 -0.67 3.16 3.03
CA PHE A 5 -0.64 2.67 1.66
C PHE A 5 0.80 2.31 1.27
N ASP A 6 1.07 1.01 1.07
CA ASP A 6 2.36 0.50 0.60
C ASP A 6 2.50 0.74 -0.90
N VAL A 7 3.33 1.73 -1.25
CA VAL A 7 3.64 2.15 -2.61
C VAL A 7 4.99 1.55 -3.00
N GLN A 8 5.02 0.23 -3.15
CA GLN A 8 6.19 -0.47 -3.69
C GLN A 8 6.50 -0.06 -5.13
N GLU A 9 5.46 0.15 -5.94
CA GLU A 9 5.57 0.52 -7.34
C GLU A 9 4.82 1.82 -7.62
N PHE A 10 5.39 2.73 -8.42
CA PHE A 10 4.78 4.04 -8.69
C PHE A 10 3.36 3.96 -9.26
N TYR A 11 3.12 2.95 -10.10
CA TYR A 11 1.83 2.77 -10.77
C TYR A 11 0.70 2.36 -9.81
N TYR A 12 0.98 2.14 -8.52
CA TYR A 12 -0.04 2.00 -7.48
C TYR A 12 -0.67 3.34 -7.08
N LEU A 13 0.08 4.45 -7.20
CA LEU A 13 -0.39 5.77 -6.74
C LEU A 13 -1.72 6.20 -7.37
N PRO A 14 -1.93 6.13 -8.70
CA PRO A 14 -3.21 6.53 -9.29
C PRO A 14 -4.42 5.77 -8.73
N GLN A 15 -4.23 4.55 -8.23
CA GLN A 15 -5.30 3.75 -7.64
C GLN A 15 -5.51 4.07 -6.16
N TYR A 16 -4.43 4.35 -5.44
CA TYR A 16 -4.51 4.65 -4.02
C TYR A 16 -5.04 6.04 -3.74
N LEU A 17 -4.66 7.04 -4.54
CA LEU A 17 -4.97 8.44 -4.26
C LEU A 17 -6.49 8.71 -4.17
N PRO A 18 -7.35 8.23 -5.09
CA PRO A 18 -8.80 8.38 -4.94
C PRO A 18 -9.34 7.75 -3.66
N VAL A 19 -8.85 6.55 -3.31
CA VAL A 19 -9.25 5.82 -2.10
C VAL A 19 -8.82 6.57 -0.84
N ALA A 20 -7.58 7.03 -0.79
CA ALA A 20 -7.01 7.78 0.33
C ALA A 20 -7.75 9.11 0.54
N ARG A 21 -8.10 9.83 -0.54
CA ARG A 21 -8.89 11.07 -0.47
C ARG A 21 -10.25 10.83 0.16
N MET A 22 -10.99 9.83 -0.31
CA MET A 22 -12.29 9.46 0.24
C MET A 22 -12.20 9.04 1.72
N LEU A 23 -11.20 8.23 2.10
CA LEU A 23 -11.03 7.81 3.49
C LEU A 23 -10.71 9.00 4.42
N ARG A 24 -9.94 9.97 3.94
CA ARG A 24 -9.68 11.22 4.67
C ARG A 24 -10.93 12.07 4.85
N GLU A 25 -11.78 12.18 3.84
CA GLU A 25 -13.07 12.87 3.95
C GLU A 25 -13.97 12.23 5.02
N ARG A 26 -13.78 10.94 5.29
CA ARG A 26 -14.46 10.21 6.37
C ARG A 26 -13.74 10.26 7.72
N GLY A 27 -12.71 11.10 7.87
CA GLY A 27 -11.97 11.28 9.12
C GLY A 27 -10.87 10.24 9.39
N CYS A 28 -10.48 9.45 8.38
CA CYS A 28 -9.34 8.54 8.53
C CYS A 28 -8.01 9.27 8.29
N GLU A 29 -6.99 8.92 9.05
CA GLU A 29 -5.63 9.36 8.79
C GLU A 29 -5.01 8.42 7.76
N CYS A 30 -4.55 8.96 6.63
CA CYS A 30 -3.94 8.19 5.55
C CYS A 30 -2.50 8.64 5.35
N ARG A 31 -1.56 7.69 5.23
CA ARG A 31 -0.14 7.96 4.92
C ARG A 31 0.34 7.06 3.80
N LEU A 32 1.24 7.58 2.98
CA LEU A 32 1.91 6.82 1.93
C LEU A 32 3.25 6.29 2.47
N VAL A 33 3.54 5.02 2.20
CA VAL A 33 4.86 4.42 2.47
C VAL A 33 5.48 4.07 1.13
N VAL A 34 6.46 4.86 0.72
CA VAL A 34 6.97 4.91 -0.64
C VAL A 34 8.38 4.35 -0.70
N TYR A 35 8.58 3.39 -1.61
CA TYR A 35 9.86 2.77 -1.80
C TYR A 35 10.74 3.68 -2.67
N ARG A 36 11.93 4.01 -2.18
CA ARG A 36 12.87 4.89 -2.88
C ARG A 36 13.31 4.21 -4.17
N ASN A 37 13.03 4.86 -5.30
CA ASN A 37 13.61 4.51 -6.58
C ASN A 37 14.62 5.60 -6.98
N ARG A 38 15.90 5.22 -7.09
CA ARG A 38 17.00 6.16 -7.37
C ARG A 38 16.88 6.83 -8.73
N ASP A 39 16.30 6.14 -9.71
CA ASP A 39 16.20 6.61 -11.09
C ASP A 39 15.06 7.64 -11.27
N PHE A 40 14.04 7.59 -10.42
CA PHE A 40 12.81 8.37 -10.57
C PHE A 40 12.47 9.25 -9.35
N ARG A 41 13.40 9.43 -8.42
CA ARG A 41 13.18 10.15 -7.15
C ARG A 41 12.49 11.51 -7.31
N ALA A 42 12.99 12.35 -8.22
CA ALA A 42 12.45 13.69 -8.42
C ALA A 42 11.01 13.68 -8.95
N LEU A 43 10.68 12.73 -9.84
CA LEU A 43 9.32 12.55 -10.36
C LEU A 43 8.36 12.11 -9.25
N TYR A 44 8.81 11.20 -8.37
CA TYR A 44 8.01 10.72 -7.26
C TYR A 44 7.74 11.84 -6.25
N GLU A 45 8.79 12.57 -5.85
CA GLU A 45 8.68 13.68 -4.90
C GLU A 45 7.71 14.76 -5.41
N GLN A 46 7.78 15.13 -6.70
CA GLN A 46 6.86 16.09 -7.30
C GLN A 46 5.41 15.60 -7.34
N ALA A 47 5.19 14.36 -7.81
CA ALA A 47 3.86 13.79 -7.92
C ALA A 47 3.18 13.63 -6.55
N ILE A 48 3.94 13.26 -5.52
CA ILE A 48 3.40 13.06 -4.18
C ILE A 48 3.21 14.38 -3.43
N ALA A 49 4.10 15.37 -3.63
CA ALA A 49 3.96 16.68 -3.02
C ALA A 49 2.63 17.37 -3.39
N ALA A 50 2.15 17.14 -4.61
CA ALA A 50 0.86 17.67 -5.08
C ALA A 50 -0.35 17.11 -4.32
N GLU A 51 -0.21 15.96 -3.65
CA GLU A 51 -1.33 15.24 -3.03
C GLU A 51 -1.56 15.61 -1.55
N GLY A 52 -0.60 16.28 -0.91
CA GLY A 52 -0.71 16.71 0.49
C GLY A 52 -0.93 15.56 1.48
N LEU A 53 -0.49 14.35 1.14
CA LEU A 53 -0.51 13.19 2.02
C LEU A 53 0.84 13.06 2.75
N PRO A 54 0.86 12.73 4.05
CA PRO A 54 2.10 12.40 4.74
C PRO A 54 2.79 11.20 4.07
N VAL A 55 4.10 11.31 3.89
CA VAL A 55 4.93 10.30 3.21
C VAL A 55 6.00 9.80 4.15
N HIS A 56 6.14 8.48 4.24
CA HIS A 56 7.29 7.82 4.82
C HIS A 56 8.05 7.09 3.71
N TRP A 57 9.37 7.29 3.66
CA TRP A 57 10.21 6.75 2.59
C TRP A 57 11.07 5.61 3.13
N VAL A 58 11.07 4.49 2.40
CA VAL A 58 11.79 3.25 2.76
C VAL A 58 12.63 2.77 1.58
N ASP A 59 13.74 2.10 1.83
CA ASP A 59 14.60 1.56 0.78
C ASP A 59 14.24 0.11 0.41
N ASN A 60 13.55 -0.62 1.29
CA ASN A 60 13.21 -2.03 1.08
C ASN A 60 12.03 -2.48 1.95
N SER A 61 11.59 -3.74 1.77
CA SER A 61 10.43 -4.30 2.48
C SER A 61 10.69 -4.56 3.97
N GLU A 62 11.95 -4.69 4.40
CA GLU A 62 12.30 -4.85 5.82
C GLU A 62 12.12 -3.53 6.57
N GLU A 63 12.57 -2.42 5.99
CA GLU A 63 12.30 -1.07 6.51
C GLU A 63 10.80 -0.75 6.52
N ALA A 64 10.09 -1.11 5.45
CA ALA A 64 8.64 -0.97 5.39
C ALA A 64 7.96 -1.74 6.54
N LEU A 65 8.33 -3.02 6.75
CA LEU A 65 7.81 -3.83 7.83
C LEU A 65 8.12 -3.22 9.21
N ALA A 66 9.35 -2.79 9.44
CA ALA A 66 9.75 -2.16 10.70
C ALA A 66 8.88 -0.92 10.99
N TYR A 67 8.65 -0.09 9.97
CA TYR A 67 7.74 1.04 10.08
C TYR A 67 6.30 0.62 10.37
N TYR A 68 5.78 -0.41 9.69
CA TYR A 68 4.42 -0.91 9.95
C TYR A 68 4.24 -1.42 11.38
N LEU A 69 5.21 -2.17 11.88
CA LEU A 69 5.23 -2.67 13.25
C LEU A 69 5.28 -1.52 14.26
N GLN A 70 6.09 -0.50 14.00
CA GLN A 70 6.20 0.68 14.87
C GLN A 70 4.92 1.51 14.88
N GLN A 71 4.32 1.77 13.71
CA GLN A 71 3.11 2.60 13.62
C GLN A 71 1.86 1.87 14.11
N SER A 72 1.84 0.53 14.04
CA SER A 72 0.70 -0.30 14.45
C SER A 72 -0.63 0.26 13.90
N ALA A 73 -0.64 0.55 12.60
CA ALA A 73 -1.80 1.12 11.93
C ALA A 73 -2.99 0.15 11.95
N ASP A 74 -4.22 0.66 11.86
CA ASP A 74 -5.40 -0.21 11.80
C ASP A 74 -5.40 -1.06 10.51
N TRP A 75 -4.95 -0.45 9.40
CA TRP A 75 -4.89 -1.08 8.08
C TRP A 75 -3.62 -0.73 7.32
N VAL A 76 -3.10 -1.71 6.57
CA VAL A 76 -2.11 -1.49 5.51
C VAL A 76 -2.67 -1.99 4.17
N VAL A 77 -2.63 -1.13 3.16
CA VAL A 77 -3.13 -1.38 1.82
C VAL A 77 -1.96 -1.70 0.89
N PHE A 78 -2.04 -2.82 0.19
CA PHE A 78 -1.03 -3.31 -0.74
C PHE A 78 -1.56 -3.45 -2.17
N GLY A 79 -0.72 -3.18 -3.17
CA GLY A 79 -1.05 -3.35 -4.59
C GLY A 79 -0.81 -4.78 -5.06
N ASN A 80 0.04 -5.51 -4.34
CA ASN A 80 0.42 -6.89 -4.63
C ASN A 80 0.70 -7.67 -3.35
N ARG A 81 1.29 -8.87 -3.47
CA ARG A 81 1.68 -9.70 -2.33
C ARG A 81 2.77 -9.01 -1.51
N PHE A 82 2.69 -9.15 -0.19
CA PHE A 82 3.73 -8.74 0.74
C PHE A 82 4.22 -10.00 1.47
N ALA A 83 5.52 -10.31 1.38
CA ALA A 83 6.04 -11.60 1.83
C ALA A 83 5.93 -11.76 3.36
N GLN A 84 6.14 -10.68 4.11
CA GLN A 84 6.14 -10.67 5.58
C GLN A 84 4.77 -10.33 6.19
N VAL A 85 3.67 -10.58 5.47
CA VAL A 85 2.32 -10.19 5.88
C VAL A 85 1.85 -10.85 7.19
N GLU A 86 2.30 -12.07 7.48
CA GLU A 86 2.00 -12.75 8.76
C GLU A 86 2.57 -11.99 9.97
N GLN A 87 3.75 -11.37 9.82
CA GLN A 87 4.34 -10.57 10.90
C GLN A 87 3.57 -9.27 11.10
N LEU A 88 3.12 -8.65 10.00
CA LEU A 88 2.27 -7.47 10.01
C LEU A 88 0.94 -7.71 10.74
N HIS A 89 0.32 -8.88 10.51
CA HIS A 89 -0.99 -9.23 11.08
C HIS A 89 -1.03 -9.34 12.60
N ARG A 90 0.14 -9.30 13.26
CA ARG A 90 0.23 -9.19 14.72
C ARG A 90 -0.24 -7.84 15.24
N VAL A 91 -0.19 -6.78 14.43
CA VAL A 91 -0.49 -5.40 14.84
C VAL A 91 -1.47 -4.67 13.90
N SER A 92 -1.62 -5.12 12.66
CA SER A 92 -2.41 -4.42 11.63
C SER A 92 -3.19 -5.39 10.74
N ARG A 93 -4.35 -4.96 10.23
CA ARG A 93 -5.06 -5.70 9.17
C ARG A 93 -4.50 -5.34 7.81
N SER A 94 -4.66 -6.21 6.81
CA SER A 94 -4.21 -5.90 5.45
C SER A 94 -5.35 -5.93 4.42
N ALA A 95 -5.32 -4.98 3.51
CA ALA A 95 -6.17 -4.96 2.32
C ALA A 95 -5.29 -5.05 1.08
N GLN A 96 -5.73 -5.80 0.07
CA GLN A 96 -5.09 -5.82 -1.24
C GLN A 96 -5.98 -5.13 -2.27
N LEU A 97 -5.50 -4.05 -2.87
CA LEU A 97 -6.10 -3.42 -4.05
C LEU A 97 -5.39 -3.99 -5.29
N GLY A 98 -5.95 -5.05 -5.87
CA GLY A 98 -5.35 -5.70 -7.02
C GLY A 98 -5.69 -4.97 -8.32
N HIS A 99 -4.70 -4.80 -9.20
CA HIS A 99 -4.97 -4.50 -10.61
C HIS A 99 -5.78 -5.64 -11.24
N GLY A 100 -6.78 -5.30 -12.05
CA GLY A 100 -7.46 -6.19 -12.98
C GLY A 100 -6.47 -6.78 -13.98
N VAL A 101 -5.72 -7.79 -13.57
CA VAL A 101 -4.95 -8.62 -14.49
C VAL A 101 -5.99 -9.39 -15.29
N GLY A 102 -6.18 -8.99 -16.55
CA GLY A 102 -7.00 -9.71 -17.52
C GLY A 102 -6.71 -11.22 -17.53
N PRO A 103 -7.58 -12.04 -18.15
CA PRO A 103 -7.93 -13.40 -17.73
C PRO A 103 -6.86 -14.51 -17.92
N LYS A 104 -5.56 -14.24 -17.74
CA LYS A 104 -4.48 -15.22 -17.92
C LYS A 104 -3.48 -15.16 -16.77
N ARG A 105 -3.61 -16.13 -15.85
CA ARG A 105 -2.69 -16.55 -14.74
C ARG A 105 -2.81 -15.89 -13.36
N SER A 106 -3.51 -14.77 -13.16
CA SER A 106 -3.71 -14.19 -11.82
C SER A 106 -4.71 -14.96 -10.93
N TYR A 107 -5.60 -15.74 -11.55
CA TYR A 107 -6.70 -16.45 -10.87
C TYR A 107 -6.26 -17.65 -10.01
N TYR A 108 -5.12 -18.29 -10.28
CA TYR A 108 -4.81 -19.60 -9.70
C TYR A 108 -3.83 -19.60 -8.52
N THR A 109 -3.06 -18.52 -8.29
CA THR A 109 -2.06 -18.48 -7.20
C THR A 109 -2.31 -17.40 -6.14
N LYS A 110 -3.30 -16.51 -6.33
CA LYS A 110 -3.60 -15.44 -5.36
C LYS A 110 -4.35 -15.94 -4.11
N SER A 111 -4.99 -17.11 -4.16
CA SER A 111 -5.78 -17.70 -3.07
C SER A 111 -4.95 -18.22 -1.88
N SER A 112 -3.64 -18.43 -2.04
CA SER A 112 -2.78 -18.99 -0.98
C SER A 112 -2.13 -17.94 -0.07
N ILE A 113 -2.45 -16.66 -0.26
CA ILE A 113 -1.85 -15.53 0.48
C ILE A 113 -2.79 -15.15 1.65
N PRO A 114 -2.29 -14.80 2.85
CA PRO A 114 -3.13 -14.62 4.03
C PRO A 114 -3.81 -13.23 4.16
N MET A 115 -3.88 -12.41 3.11
CA MET A 115 -4.46 -11.04 3.19
C MET A 115 -5.87 -11.02 3.82
N THR A 116 -6.13 -10.06 4.73
CA THR A 116 -7.40 -9.99 5.47
C THR A 116 -8.60 -9.69 4.56
N VAL A 117 -8.47 -8.73 3.65
CA VAL A 117 -9.49 -8.40 2.65
C VAL A 117 -8.82 -8.18 1.28
N ARG A 118 -9.51 -8.54 0.20
CA ARG A 118 -9.06 -8.30 -1.18
C ARG A 118 -10.14 -7.62 -1.99
N PHE A 119 -9.74 -6.60 -2.75
CA PHE A 119 -10.55 -5.96 -3.77
C PHE A 119 -9.96 -6.34 -5.13
N VAL A 120 -10.76 -7.01 -5.95
CA VAL A 120 -10.43 -7.36 -7.33
C VAL A 120 -11.47 -6.67 -8.20
N GLU A 121 -11.03 -5.94 -9.22
CA GLU A 121 -11.93 -5.32 -10.19
C GLU A 121 -12.89 -6.34 -10.80
N GLY A 122 -14.14 -5.91 -10.99
CA GLY A 122 -15.21 -6.54 -11.75
C GLY A 122 -16.06 -5.45 -12.38
#